data_AF-A0A806LFX4-F1
#
_entry.id   AF-A0A806LFX4-F1
#
_cell.length_a   1.000
_cell.length_b   1.000
_cell.length_c   1.000
_cell.angle_alpha   90.00
_cell.angle_beta   90.00
_cell.angle_gamma   90.00
#
_symmetry.space_group_name_H-M   'P 1'
#
loop_
_entity.id
_entity.type
_entity.pdbx_description
1 polymer ?
#
loop_
_entity_poly.entity_id
_entity_poly.type
_entity_poly.pdbx_seq_one_letter_code
_entity_poly.pdbx_strand_id
1 'polypeptide(L)'
;MKKVLRSLVVFFVAMFVLAGCSSSGNAAKSSKSNQIVVTYQLKQNGKAFAKKTIDQPKKSVVMTGLKKGWTVKASKGFITEIAGKKQNVAKKTYWLYTINGKMAQKGATEQPVKNHDKVVFDLSVTK
;
A
#
# COMPACT_ATOMS: atom_id res chain seq x y z
N MET A 1 53.02 13.77 44.48
CA MET A 1 54.33 14.27 44.01
C MET A 1 54.39 14.12 42.49
N LYS A 2 54.45 15.26 41.76
CA LYS A 2 55.17 15.52 40.49
C LYS A 2 55.55 14.27 39.66
N LYS A 3 55.17 14.13 38.38
CA LYS A 3 55.50 15.06 37.30
C LYS A 3 54.47 15.00 36.15
N VAL A 4 53.96 16.17 35.80
CA VAL A 4 53.39 16.47 34.49
C VAL A 4 54.52 16.86 33.55
N LEU A 5 54.59 16.22 32.38
CA LEU A 5 55.45 16.63 31.26
C LEU A 5 54.63 16.37 29.98
N ARG A 6 53.82 17.34 29.55
CA ARG A 6 54.13 18.26 28.44
C ARG A 6 54.81 17.54 27.26
N SER A 7 54.03 17.17 26.25
CA SER A 7 54.38 17.52 24.87
C SER A 7 53.11 17.54 24.02
N LEU A 8 52.93 18.65 23.32
CA LEU A 8 51.78 19.04 22.53
C LEU A 8 52.30 19.24 21.10
N VAL A 9 52.07 18.28 20.19
CA VAL A 9 52.27 18.40 18.73
C VAL A 9 51.34 17.38 18.07
N VAL A 10 50.12 17.76 17.69
CA VAL A 10 49.70 18.12 16.32
C VAL A 10 50.25 17.16 15.25
N PHE A 11 49.44 16.18 14.84
CA PHE A 11 49.30 15.90 13.41
C PHE A 11 47.94 15.28 13.10
N PHE A 12 47.12 16.08 12.43
CA PHE A 12 45.95 15.66 11.68
C PHE A 12 46.45 14.66 10.61
N VAL A 13 46.23 13.36 10.82
CA VAL A 13 46.29 12.37 9.74
C VAL A 13 44.88 11.83 9.56
N ALA A 14 44.18 12.43 8.62
CA ALA A 14 43.09 11.78 7.93
C ALA A 14 43.65 10.49 7.30
N MET A 15 43.29 9.34 7.87
CA MET A 15 43.40 8.07 7.18
C MET A 15 42.02 7.44 7.16
N PHE A 16 41.34 7.77 6.06
CA PHE A 16 40.32 6.95 5.44
C PHE A 16 40.80 5.49 5.45
N VAL A 17 40.13 4.65 6.22
CA VAL A 17 40.14 3.21 5.96
C VAL A 17 38.69 2.75 5.97
N LEU A 18 38.20 2.50 4.75
CA LEU A 18 36.98 1.77 4.46
C LEU A 18 36.98 0.47 5.27
N ALA A 19 36.15 0.41 6.30
CA ALA A 19 35.76 -0.86 6.93
C ALA A 19 34.37 -1.24 6.41
N GLY A 20 34.40 -2.09 5.39
CA GLY A 20 33.44 -3.16 5.09
C GLY A 20 31.97 -2.90 5.37
N CYS A 21 31.24 -2.49 4.33
CA CYS A 21 29.84 -2.84 4.17
C CYS A 21 29.76 -4.38 4.13
N SER A 22 29.40 -5.00 5.26
CA SER A 22 28.96 -6.39 5.26
C SER A 22 27.67 -6.47 4.45
N SER A 23 27.85 -6.88 3.19
CA SER A 23 26.90 -7.63 2.37
C SER A 23 25.90 -8.43 3.24
N SER A 24 24.59 -8.47 3.00
CA SER A 24 23.87 -8.18 1.77
C SER A 24 22.52 -7.57 2.14
N GLY A 25 22.37 -6.29 1.83
CA GLY A 25 21.05 -5.68 1.69
C GLY A 25 20.27 -6.38 0.58
N ASN A 26 18.96 -6.47 0.83
CA ASN A 26 17.91 -6.82 -0.11
C ASN A 26 17.95 -8.25 -0.66
N ALA A 27 17.16 -9.10 0.00
CA ALA A 27 16.36 -10.12 -0.66
C ALA A 27 15.98 -9.63 -2.06
N ALA A 28 16.53 -10.31 -3.07
CA ALA A 28 16.17 -10.13 -4.46
C ALA A 28 14.65 -10.28 -4.55
N LYS A 29 13.96 -9.15 -4.65
CA LYS A 29 12.53 -9.10 -4.94
C LYS A 29 12.42 -9.58 -6.37
N SER A 30 12.23 -10.89 -6.51
CA SER A 30 11.91 -11.57 -7.76
C SER A 30 11.01 -10.64 -8.57
N SER A 31 11.59 -10.06 -9.63
CA SER A 31 10.86 -9.25 -10.57
C SER A 31 9.94 -10.21 -11.31
N LYS A 32 8.78 -10.50 -10.73
CA LYS A 32 7.63 -11.03 -11.46
C LYS A 32 7.28 -9.94 -12.47
N SER A 33 7.96 -9.95 -13.61
CA SER A 33 7.93 -8.90 -14.63
C SER A 33 6.51 -8.67 -15.17
N ASN A 34 5.58 -9.58 -14.88
CA ASN A 34 4.18 -9.52 -15.27
C ASN A 34 3.17 -9.31 -14.13
N GLN A 35 3.63 -8.97 -12.91
CA GLN A 35 2.75 -8.63 -11.79
C GLN A 35 2.91 -7.17 -11.35
N ILE A 36 1.85 -6.65 -10.75
CA ILE A 36 1.79 -5.36 -10.07
C ILE A 36 1.35 -5.59 -8.62
N VAL A 37 1.85 -4.74 -7.74
CA VAL A 37 1.56 -4.76 -6.30
C VAL A 37 0.64 -3.59 -6.00
N VAL A 38 -0.56 -3.86 -5.50
CA VAL A 38 -1.56 -2.81 -5.20
C VAL A 38 -1.99 -2.92 -3.75
N THR A 39 -2.05 -1.78 -3.06
CA THR A 39 -2.52 -1.72 -1.68
C THR A 39 -4.01 -1.43 -1.65
N TYR A 40 -4.78 -2.29 -1.01
CA TYR A 40 -6.21 -2.12 -0.79
C TYR A 40 -6.48 -1.84 0.68
N GLN A 41 -7.36 -0.88 0.96
CA GLN A 41 -7.81 -0.56 2.31
C GLN A 41 -9.33 -0.47 2.34
N LEU A 42 -9.94 -1.06 3.37
CA LEU A 42 -11.37 -0.97 3.62
C LEU A 42 -11.63 -0.04 4.81
N LYS A 43 -12.60 0.85 4.62
CA LYS A 43 -13.09 1.80 5.61
C LYS A 43 -14.60 1.66 5.78
N GLN A 44 -15.06 2.05 6.96
CA GLN A 44 -16.47 2.23 7.24
C GLN A 44 -16.63 3.60 7.90
N ASN A 45 -17.39 4.49 7.26
CA ASN A 45 -17.56 5.88 7.69
C ASN A 45 -16.20 6.57 7.97
N GLY A 46 -15.25 6.44 7.04
CA GLY A 46 -13.91 7.02 7.14
C GLY A 46 -12.92 6.27 8.03
N LYS A 47 -13.37 5.36 8.90
CA LYS A 47 -12.51 4.59 9.81
C LYS A 47 -12.01 3.32 9.13
N ALA A 48 -10.69 3.15 9.07
CA ALA A 48 -10.06 1.97 8.48
C ALA A 48 -10.26 0.72 9.37
N PHE A 49 -10.61 -0.41 8.76
CA PHE A 49 -10.77 -1.68 9.49
C PHE A 49 -10.01 -2.85 8.84
N ALA A 50 -9.56 -2.72 7.60
CA ALA A 50 -8.73 -3.74 6.96
C ALA A 50 -7.80 -3.10 5.93
N LYS A 51 -6.61 -3.68 5.77
CA LYS A 51 -5.63 -3.28 4.75
C LYS A 51 -4.86 -4.51 4.29
N LYS A 52 -4.69 -4.68 2.98
CA LYS A 52 -3.90 -5.76 2.37
C LYS A 52 -3.13 -5.24 1.18
N THR A 53 -1.95 -5.80 0.97
CA THR A 53 -1.15 -5.60 -0.25
C THR A 53 -1.31 -6.84 -1.10
N ILE A 54 -1.75 -6.67 -2.34
CA ILE A 54 -2.15 -7.77 -3.23
C ILE A 54 -1.29 -7.74 -4.50
N ASP A 55 -0.68 -8.88 -4.80
CA ASP A 55 -0.05 -9.15 -6.09
C ASP A 55 -1.12 -9.56 -7.12
N GLN A 56 -1.15 -8.87 -8.25
CA GLN A 56 -2.09 -9.14 -9.34
C GLN A 56 -1.42 -8.96 -10.71
N PRO A 57 -1.93 -9.61 -11.78
CA PRO A 57 -1.34 -9.48 -13.11
C PRO A 57 -1.31 -8.03 -13.60
N LYS A 58 -0.33 -7.69 -14.45
CA LYS A 58 -0.36 -6.43 -15.20
C LYS A 58 -1.67 -6.31 -15.99
N LYS A 59 -2.14 -5.07 -16.15
CA LYS A 59 -3.41 -4.73 -16.84
C LYS A 59 -4.68 -5.25 -16.13
N SER A 60 -4.59 -5.71 -14.89
CA SER A 60 -5.77 -6.06 -14.09
C SER A 60 -6.60 -4.83 -13.70
N VAL A 61 -7.84 -5.08 -13.31
CA VAL A 61 -8.75 -4.06 -12.77
C VAL A 61 -8.82 -4.12 -11.24
N VAL A 62 -9.39 -3.09 -10.62
CA VAL A 62 -9.59 -2.98 -9.16
C VAL A 62 -10.28 -4.23 -8.57
N MET A 63 -11.32 -4.74 -9.24
CA MET A 63 -12.09 -5.90 -8.77
C MET A 63 -11.23 -7.16 -8.63
N THR A 64 -10.22 -7.34 -9.48
CA THR A 64 -9.33 -8.51 -9.45
C THR A 64 -8.60 -8.59 -8.11
N GLY A 65 -7.98 -7.50 -7.66
CA GLY A 65 -7.27 -7.48 -6.38
C GLY A 65 -8.21 -7.50 -5.19
N LEU A 66 -9.37 -6.82 -5.29
CA LEU A 66 -10.37 -6.83 -4.23
C LEU A 66 -10.88 -8.25 -3.93
N LYS A 67 -11.23 -9.03 -4.96
CA LYS A 67 -11.69 -10.42 -4.82
C LYS A 67 -10.61 -11.38 -4.30
N LYS A 68 -9.34 -11.09 -4.56
CA LYS A 68 -8.22 -11.84 -3.94
C LYS A 68 -8.08 -11.55 -2.46
N GLY A 69 -8.40 -10.32 -2.03
CA GLY A 69 -8.25 -9.90 -0.64
C GLY A 69 -9.42 -10.30 0.26
N TRP A 70 -10.65 -10.30 -0.27
CA TRP A 70 -11.87 -10.50 0.51
C TRP A 70 -12.99 -11.13 -0.32
N THR A 71 -13.98 -11.70 0.36
CA THR A 71 -15.26 -12.07 -0.26
C THR A 71 -16.00 -10.81 -0.71
N VAL A 72 -16.37 -10.76 -1.99
CA VAL A 72 -17.09 -9.64 -2.61
C VAL A 72 -18.36 -10.16 -3.27
N LYS A 73 -19.48 -9.49 -3.00
CA LYS A 73 -20.71 -9.66 -3.80
C LYS A 73 -20.92 -8.40 -4.62
N ALA A 74 -21.31 -8.61 -5.87
CA ALA A 74 -21.63 -7.53 -6.80
C ALA A 74 -22.89 -7.89 -7.58
N SER A 75 -23.67 -6.88 -7.93
CA SER A 75 -24.87 -7.01 -8.76
C SER A 75 -24.88 -5.87 -9.77
N LYS A 76 -25.12 -6.20 -11.05
CA LYS A 76 -25.13 -5.23 -12.16
C LYS A 76 -23.90 -4.30 -12.20
N GLY A 77 -22.72 -4.83 -11.88
CA GLY A 77 -21.46 -4.06 -11.83
C GLY A 77 -21.21 -3.27 -10.55
N PHE A 78 -22.17 -3.17 -9.63
CA PHE A 78 -22.03 -2.49 -8.35
C PHE A 78 -21.66 -3.47 -7.23
N ILE A 79 -20.70 -3.10 -6.39
CA ILE A 79 -20.30 -3.90 -5.22
C ILE A 79 -21.35 -3.73 -4.12
N THR A 80 -22.05 -4.80 -3.75
CA THR A 80 -23.09 -4.80 -2.72
C THR A 80 -22.59 -5.25 -1.36
N GLU A 81 -21.50 -6.01 -1.31
CA GLU A 81 -20.92 -6.53 -0.06
C GLU A 81 -19.41 -6.70 -0.21
N ILE A 82 -18.63 -6.30 0.81
CA ILE A 82 -17.21 -6.62 0.94
C ILE A 82 -16.98 -7.11 2.36
N ALA A 83 -16.31 -8.26 2.52
CA ALA A 83 -15.96 -8.82 3.83
C ALA A 83 -17.17 -8.93 4.79
N GLY A 84 -18.33 -9.38 4.27
CA GLY A 84 -19.57 -9.53 5.04
C GLY A 84 -20.33 -8.22 5.29
N LYS A 85 -19.78 -7.06 4.96
CA LYS A 85 -20.42 -5.75 5.17
C LYS A 85 -21.21 -5.31 3.94
N LYS A 86 -22.53 -5.30 4.08
CA LYS A 86 -23.50 -4.98 3.03
C LYS A 86 -23.77 -3.47 2.95
N GLN A 87 -24.06 -3.01 1.74
CA GLN A 87 -24.68 -1.72 1.50
C GLN A 87 -26.08 -1.65 2.11
N ASN A 88 -26.56 -0.43 2.37
CA ASN A 88 -27.93 -0.18 2.80
C ASN A 88 -28.54 0.93 1.96
N VAL A 89 -29.34 0.54 0.96
CA VAL A 89 -29.98 1.47 0.03
C VAL A 89 -30.95 2.41 0.74
N ALA A 90 -31.74 1.91 1.70
CA ALA A 90 -32.68 2.71 2.48
C ALA A 90 -31.98 3.81 3.29
N LYS A 91 -30.75 3.55 3.76
CA LYS A 91 -29.89 4.51 4.47
C LYS A 91 -28.87 5.21 3.56
N LYS A 92 -29.04 5.14 2.23
CA LYS A 92 -28.11 5.68 1.23
C LYS A 92 -26.64 5.34 1.50
N THR A 93 -26.36 4.15 2.01
CA THR A 93 -25.00 3.72 2.40
C THR A 93 -24.43 2.81 1.33
N TYR A 94 -23.36 3.26 0.67
CA TYR A 94 -22.76 2.58 -0.47
C TYR A 94 -21.26 2.39 -0.30
N TRP A 95 -20.71 1.42 -1.05
CA TRP A 95 -19.29 1.22 -1.21
C TRP A 95 -18.77 2.19 -2.27
N LEU A 96 -18.12 3.24 -1.81
CA LEU A 96 -17.38 4.17 -2.68
C LEU A 96 -15.91 3.79 -2.67
N TYR A 97 -15.18 4.20 -3.71
CA TYR A 97 -13.76 3.96 -3.71
C TYR A 97 -12.95 5.05 -4.41
N THR A 98 -11.70 5.16 -3.96
CA THR A 98 -10.71 6.09 -4.48
C THR A 98 -9.47 5.33 -4.93
N ILE A 99 -8.74 5.91 -5.87
CA ILE A 99 -7.41 5.47 -6.27
C ILE A 99 -6.46 6.63 -6.03
N ASN A 100 -5.44 6.41 -5.20
CA ASN A 100 -4.45 7.42 -4.83
C ASN A 100 -5.10 8.73 -4.32
N GLY A 101 -6.18 8.61 -3.55
CA GLY A 101 -6.92 9.74 -2.98
C GLY A 101 -7.90 10.43 -3.92
N LYS A 102 -7.99 10.02 -5.20
CA LYS A 102 -8.94 10.57 -6.18
C LYS A 102 -10.14 9.65 -6.35
N MET A 103 -11.34 10.22 -6.42
CA MET A 103 -12.56 9.45 -6.71
C MET A 103 -12.46 8.76 -8.07
N ALA A 104 -12.75 7.46 -8.09
CA ALA A 104 -12.74 6.71 -9.33
C ALA A 104 -13.92 7.10 -10.22
N GLN A 105 -13.67 7.18 -11.53
CA GLN A 105 -14.68 7.55 -12.53
C GLN A 105 -15.39 6.33 -13.14
N LYS A 106 -14.77 5.14 -13.03
CA LYS A 106 -15.30 3.87 -13.55
C LYS A 106 -15.69 2.93 -12.42
N GLY A 107 -16.46 1.89 -12.72
CA GLY A 107 -16.72 0.81 -11.77
C GLY A 107 -15.47 -0.03 -11.50
N ALA A 108 -15.41 -0.71 -10.35
CA ALA A 108 -14.25 -1.53 -9.98
C ALA A 108 -13.97 -2.68 -10.96
N THR A 109 -14.98 -3.12 -11.73
CA THR A 109 -14.86 -4.13 -12.79
C THR A 109 -14.17 -3.62 -14.06
N GLU A 110 -14.11 -2.31 -14.26
CA GLU A 110 -13.59 -1.68 -15.48
C GLU A 110 -12.38 -0.79 -15.23
N GLN A 111 -12.18 -0.37 -13.98
CA GLN A 111 -11.12 0.55 -13.60
C GLN A 111 -9.76 -0.18 -13.58
N PRO A 112 -8.83 0.11 -14.50
CA PRO A 112 -7.48 -0.44 -14.46
C PRO A 112 -6.71 0.14 -13.27
N VAL A 113 -5.73 -0.61 -12.81
CA VAL A 113 -4.84 -0.25 -11.70
C VAL A 113 -3.37 -0.43 -12.11
N LYS A 114 -2.52 0.46 -11.58
CA LYS A 114 -1.08 0.49 -11.83
C LYS A 114 -0.32 -0.05 -10.63
N ASN A 115 0.95 -0.36 -10.86
CA ASN A 115 1.83 -0.79 -9.78
C ASN A 115 1.94 0.30 -8.71
N HIS A 116 1.90 -0.11 -7.45
CA HIS A 116 1.91 0.74 -6.26
C HIS A 116 0.68 1.64 -6.06
N ASP A 117 -0.41 1.43 -6.81
CA ASP A 117 -1.66 2.12 -6.55
C ASP A 117 -2.20 1.80 -5.14
N LYS A 118 -2.85 2.81 -4.55
CA LYS A 118 -3.57 2.71 -3.29
C LYS A 118 -5.06 2.82 -3.57
N VAL A 119 -5.76 1.71 -3.46
CA VAL A 119 -7.22 1.66 -3.58
C VAL A 119 -7.83 1.68 -2.19
N VAL A 120 -8.73 2.63 -1.94
CA VAL A 120 -9.47 2.70 -0.68
C VAL A 120 -10.95 2.55 -0.97
N PHE A 121 -11.57 1.52 -0.41
CA PHE A 121 -13.01 1.34 -0.37
C PHE A 121 -13.56 1.87 0.94
N ASP A 122 -14.62 2.66 0.92
CA ASP A 122 -15.30 3.17 2.10
C ASP A 122 -16.80 2.90 2.01
N LEU A 123 -17.33 2.18 3.01
CA LEU A 123 -18.76 2.01 3.18
C LEU A 123 -19.30 3.22 3.94
N SER A 124 -19.93 4.12 3.20
CA SER A 124 -20.29 5.45 3.70
C SER A 124 -21.60 5.95 3.10
N VAL A 125 -22.22 6.90 3.81
CA VAL A 125 -23.49 7.52 3.40
C VAL A 125 -23.24 8.52 2.27
N THR A 126 -23.93 8.35 1.15
CA THR A 126 -24.00 9.34 0.07
C THR A 126 -25.12 10.33 0.42
N LYS A 127 -24.81 11.63 0.48
CA LYS A 127 -25.80 12.68 0.71
C LYS A 127 -26.67 12.87 -0.53
#